data_AF-A0A1F5EAF4-F1
#
_entry.id   AF-A0A1F5EAF4-F1
#
_cell.length_a   1.000
_cell.length_b   1.000
_cell.length_c   1.000
_cell.angle_alpha   90.00
_cell.angle_beta   90.00
_cell.angle_gamma   90.00
#
_symmetry.space_group_name_H-M   'P 1'
#
loop_
_entity.id
_entity.type
_entity.pdbx_description
1 polymer ?
#
loop_
_entity_poly.entity_id
_entity_poly.type
_entity_poly.pdbx_seq_one_letter_code
_entity_poly.pdbx_strand_id
1 'polypeptide(L)'
;MLNLKSNSNGFEIKGTEKLLLTGSKLSLGDLEVSSPGEYERGGVEIIYGQSASLIVWERLEIVYVFSGDKPSGFEKGQFSPCDILIIDGEATKMEKAQVNELLETYDPNMVVFRASHVPTGIDASKSEPVELLKLSAQTLPSEGREIVVLT
;
A
#
# COMPACT_ATOMS: atom_id res chain seq x y z
N MET A 1 -11.00 -12.80 -1.40
CA MET A 1 -9.62 -12.91 -0.87
C MET A 1 -8.69 -12.33 -1.92
N LEU A 2 -7.82 -11.41 -1.53
CA LEU A 2 -6.89 -10.76 -2.44
C LEU A 2 -5.51 -11.43 -2.36
N ASN A 3 -4.76 -11.41 -3.45
CA ASN A 3 -3.38 -11.86 -3.50
C ASN A 3 -2.48 -10.70 -3.90
N LEU A 4 -1.53 -10.34 -3.03
CA LEU A 4 -0.53 -9.33 -3.27
C LEU A 4 0.81 -9.99 -3.60
N LYS A 5 1.46 -9.55 -4.67
CA LYS A 5 2.83 -9.94 -5.00
C LYS A 5 3.63 -8.73 -5.45
N SER A 6 4.95 -8.81 -5.30
CA SER A 6 5.85 -7.85 -5.92
C SER A 6 6.12 -8.25 -7.39
N ASN A 7 6.55 -7.28 -8.19
CA ASN A 7 7.13 -7.52 -9.51
C ASN A 7 8.28 -6.53 -9.75
N SER A 8 8.92 -6.59 -10.92
CA SER A 8 10.07 -5.72 -11.23
C SER A 8 9.74 -4.22 -11.14
N ASN A 9 8.48 -3.86 -11.42
CA ASN A 9 8.05 -2.47 -11.62
C ASN A 9 7.21 -1.93 -10.44
N GLY A 10 6.73 -2.79 -9.54
CA GLY A 10 5.95 -2.41 -8.37
C GLY A 10 5.22 -3.59 -7.75
N PHE A 11 3.90 -3.45 -7.54
CA PHE A 11 3.06 -4.50 -6.95
C PHE A 11 1.88 -4.87 -7.85
N GLU A 12 1.37 -6.09 -7.66
CA GLU A 12 0.12 -6.56 -8.25
C GLU A 12 -0.79 -7.08 -7.14
N ILE A 13 -2.01 -6.54 -7.06
CA ILE A 13 -3.09 -7.05 -6.21
C ILE A 13 -4.11 -7.73 -7.13
N LYS A 14 -4.37 -9.01 -6.89
CA LYS A 14 -5.31 -9.82 -7.67
C LYS A 14 -6.46 -10.34 -6.79
N GLY A 15 -7.67 -9.94 -7.14
CA GLY A 15 -8.94 -10.43 -6.58
C GLY A 15 -9.89 -10.84 -7.70
N THR A 16 -11.10 -10.27 -7.70
CA THR A 16 -12.05 -10.33 -8.82
C THR A 16 -11.50 -9.65 -10.08
N GLU A 17 -10.79 -8.54 -9.86
CA GLU A 17 -10.04 -7.77 -10.85
C GLU A 17 -8.52 -7.91 -10.61
N LYS A 18 -7.73 -7.30 -11.49
CA LYS A 18 -6.28 -7.14 -11.33
C LYS A 18 -5.94 -5.66 -11.23
N LEU A 19 -5.32 -5.27 -10.12
CA LEU A 19 -4.79 -3.94 -9.87
C LEU A 19 -3.26 -3.97 -9.93
N LEU A 20 -2.68 -3.12 -10.76
CA LEU A 20 -1.24 -2.88 -10.81
C LEU A 20 -0.93 -1.55 -10.11
N LEU A 21 0.05 -1.57 -9.22
CA LEU A 21 0.59 -0.41 -8.53
C LEU A 21 2.03 -0.21 -9.04
N THR A 22 2.31 0.87 -9.76
CA THR A 22 3.60 1.08 -10.43
C THR A 22 3.98 2.54 -10.39
N GLY A 23 4.90 2.90 -9.49
CA GLY A 23 5.23 4.31 -9.24
C GLY A 23 3.98 5.11 -8.90
N SER A 24 3.79 6.27 -9.52
CA SER A 24 2.59 7.10 -9.34
C SER A 24 1.44 6.74 -10.29
N LYS A 25 1.29 5.46 -10.65
CA LYS A 25 0.22 5.00 -11.56
C LYS A 25 -0.42 3.73 -11.04
N LEU A 26 -1.75 3.72 -11.09
CA LEU A 26 -2.57 2.55 -10.78
C LEU A 26 -3.30 2.13 -12.06
N SER A 27 -3.35 0.82 -12.33
CA SER A 27 -4.09 0.26 -13.46
C SER A 27 -5.01 -0.85 -13.00
N LEU A 28 -6.32 -0.68 -13.22
CA LEU A 28 -7.38 -1.60 -12.83
C LEU A 28 -8.19 -1.99 -14.08
N GLY A 29 -7.90 -3.15 -14.66
CA GLY A 29 -8.43 -3.50 -15.98
C GLY A 29 -7.96 -2.49 -17.05
N ASP A 30 -8.89 -1.88 -17.80
CA ASP A 30 -8.61 -0.75 -18.72
C ASP A 30 -8.72 0.64 -18.07
N LEU A 31 -9.02 0.74 -16.77
CA LEU A 31 -8.96 2.02 -16.05
C LEU A 31 -7.50 2.30 -15.66
N GLU A 32 -6.98 3.46 -16.06
CA GLU A 32 -5.71 3.98 -15.61
C GLU A 32 -5.91 5.23 -14.76
N VAL A 33 -5.28 5.25 -13.59
CA VAL A 33 -5.38 6.33 -12.61
C VAL A 33 -3.98 6.88 -12.35
N SER A 34 -3.82 8.19 -12.54
CA SER A 34 -2.54 8.89 -12.34
C SER A 34 -2.72 10.34 -11.91
N SER A 35 -3.92 10.72 -11.48
CA SER A 35 -4.25 12.09 -11.10
C SER A 35 -5.22 12.11 -9.93
N PRO A 36 -5.15 13.12 -9.06
CA PRO A 36 -6.04 13.22 -7.91
C PRO A 36 -7.52 13.12 -8.29
N GLY A 37 -8.29 12.38 -7.50
CA GLY A 37 -9.71 12.14 -7.74
C GLY A 37 -10.20 10.82 -7.16
N GLU A 38 -11.51 10.60 -7.28
CA GLU A 38 -12.18 9.37 -6.87
C GLU A 38 -12.55 8.57 -8.11
N TYR A 39 -12.28 7.26 -8.08
CA TYR A 39 -12.50 6.36 -9.21
C TYR A 39 -13.09 5.05 -8.67
N GLU A 40 -13.99 4.44 -9.43
CA GLU A 40 -14.56 3.16 -9.07
C GLU A 40 -14.63 2.25 -10.30
N ARG A 41 -14.25 0.99 -10.11
CA ARG A 41 -14.45 -0.04 -11.13
C ARG A 41 -14.48 -1.43 -10.52
N GLY A 42 -15.43 -2.25 -10.96
CA GLY A 42 -15.48 -3.67 -10.60
C GLY A 42 -15.62 -3.91 -9.09
N GLY A 43 -16.23 -2.97 -8.36
CA GLY A 43 -16.35 -3.00 -6.89
C GLY A 43 -15.06 -2.66 -6.14
N VAL A 44 -14.09 -2.05 -6.82
CA VAL A 44 -12.88 -1.46 -6.23
C VAL A 44 -12.99 0.05 -6.32
N GLU A 45 -12.87 0.70 -5.18
CA GLU A 45 -12.83 2.16 -5.07
C GLU A 45 -11.38 2.61 -4.91
N ILE A 46 -11.00 3.67 -5.60
CA ILE A 46 -9.66 4.28 -5.56
C ILE A 46 -9.84 5.77 -5.32
N ILE A 47 -9.36 6.25 -4.17
CA ILE A 47 -9.21 7.66 -3.88
C ILE A 47 -7.75 8.02 -4.08
N TYR A 48 -7.44 8.68 -5.20
CA TYR A 48 -6.09 9.05 -5.58
C TYR A 48 -5.75 10.44 -5.02
N GLY A 49 -4.70 10.51 -4.20
CA GLY A 49 -4.17 11.73 -3.60
C GLY A 49 -2.95 12.29 -4.35
N GLN A 50 -2.16 13.13 -3.69
CA GLN A 50 -0.95 13.72 -4.27
C GLN A 50 0.27 12.81 -4.10
N SER A 51 0.36 12.15 -2.94
CA SER A 51 1.51 11.35 -2.51
C SER A 51 1.14 9.87 -2.32
N ALA A 52 -0.15 9.59 -2.11
CA ALA A 52 -0.67 8.25 -1.89
C ALA A 52 -2.05 8.03 -2.54
N SER A 53 -2.50 6.78 -2.57
CA SER A 53 -3.89 6.43 -2.90
C SER A 53 -4.47 5.52 -1.83
N LEU A 54 -5.74 5.74 -1.48
CA LEU A 54 -6.54 4.76 -0.75
C LEU A 54 -7.27 3.88 -1.74
N ILE A 55 -7.19 2.58 -1.54
CA ILE A 55 -7.85 1.55 -2.34
C ILE A 55 -8.76 0.77 -1.39
N VAL A 56 -10.07 0.81 -1.63
CA VAL A 56 -11.04 0.03 -0.86
C VAL A 56 -11.45 -1.18 -1.70
N TRP A 57 -11.11 -2.38 -1.23
CA TRP A 57 -11.40 -3.62 -1.96
C TRP A 57 -11.75 -4.76 -1.02
N GLU A 58 -12.93 -5.36 -1.21
CA GLU A 58 -13.43 -6.44 -0.34
C GLU A 58 -13.45 -6.07 1.15
N ARG A 59 -13.75 -4.79 1.46
CA ARG A 59 -13.71 -4.18 2.81
C ARG A 59 -12.32 -4.04 3.42
N LEU A 60 -11.26 -4.22 2.64
CA LEU A 60 -9.91 -3.87 3.04
C LEU A 60 -9.59 -2.45 2.59
N GLU A 61 -9.03 -1.66 3.50
CA GLU A 61 -8.52 -0.31 3.23
C GLU A 61 -7.01 -0.38 3.03
N ILE A 62 -6.58 -0.23 1.77
CA ILE A 62 -5.18 -0.37 1.37
C ILE A 62 -4.65 1.00 0.95
N VAL A 63 -3.67 1.52 1.67
CA VAL A 63 -3.00 2.76 1.31
C VAL A 63 -1.72 2.44 0.55
N TYR A 64 -1.60 2.94 -0.68
CA TYR A 64 -0.41 2.84 -1.51
C TYR A 64 0.32 4.19 -1.56
N VAL A 65 1.51 4.26 -0.97
CA VAL A 65 2.36 5.45 -0.96
C VAL A 65 3.39 5.34 -2.07
N PHE A 66 3.35 6.26 -3.02
CA PHE A 66 4.20 6.28 -4.21
C PHE A 66 5.13 7.50 -4.29
N SER A 67 4.86 8.55 -3.52
CA SER A 67 5.75 9.71 -3.35
C SER A 67 6.44 9.69 -1.98
N GLY A 68 7.66 10.22 -1.91
CA GLY A 68 8.36 10.49 -0.65
C GLY A 68 7.94 11.80 0.03
N ASP A 69 7.01 12.54 -0.58
CA ASP A 69 6.44 13.77 -0.02
C ASP A 69 5.56 13.47 1.20
N LYS A 70 5.42 14.47 2.07
CA LYS A 70 4.52 14.35 3.22
C LYS A 70 3.07 14.20 2.76
N PRO A 71 2.24 13.42 3.48
CA PRO A 71 0.81 13.38 3.23
C PRO A 71 0.17 14.77 3.35
N SER A 72 -0.64 15.12 2.38
CA SER A 72 -1.51 16.29 2.40
C SER A 72 -2.59 16.16 3.48
N GLY A 73 -3.19 17.27 3.90
CA GLY A 73 -4.28 17.25 4.89
C GLY A 73 -5.49 16.42 4.45
N PHE A 74 -5.74 16.34 3.15
CA PHE A 74 -6.76 15.47 2.56
C PHE A 74 -6.45 13.99 2.82
N GLU A 75 -5.24 13.54 2.48
CA GLU A 75 -4.81 12.15 2.65
C GLU A 75 -4.81 11.75 4.13
N LYS A 76 -4.32 12.64 5.01
CA LYS A 76 -4.37 12.41 6.46
C LYS A 76 -5.79 12.22 6.99
N GLY A 77 -6.76 12.94 6.42
CA GLY A 77 -8.14 12.91 6.88
C GLY A 77 -8.97 11.75 6.32
N GLN A 78 -8.59 11.21 5.17
CA GLN A 78 -9.36 10.14 4.51
C GLN A 78 -8.71 8.76 4.55
N PHE A 79 -7.38 8.67 4.65
CA PHE A 79 -6.66 7.41 4.50
C PHE A 79 -6.30 6.76 5.85
N SER A 80 -6.86 7.28 6.94
CA SER A 80 -6.57 6.87 8.31
C SER A 80 -7.86 6.57 9.07
N PRO A 81 -7.95 5.44 9.81
CA PRO A 81 -6.97 4.33 9.83
C PRO A 81 -6.96 3.57 8.50
N CYS A 82 -6.02 2.65 8.30
CA CYS A 82 -6.08 1.69 7.19
C CYS A 82 -5.66 0.29 7.62
N ASP A 83 -6.01 -0.72 6.83
CA ASP A 83 -5.62 -2.10 7.11
C ASP A 83 -4.18 -2.38 6.69
N ILE A 84 -3.81 -1.91 5.50
CA ILE A 84 -2.57 -2.25 4.84
C ILE A 84 -1.93 -1.00 4.27
N LEU A 85 -0.67 -0.76 4.63
CA LEU A 85 0.17 0.28 4.03
C LEU A 85 1.19 -0.36 3.11
N ILE A 86 1.18 -0.03 1.83
CA ILE A 86 2.17 -0.45 0.83
C ILE A 86 3.06 0.76 0.50
N ILE A 87 4.37 0.61 0.62
CA ILE A 87 5.34 1.67 0.32
C ILE A 87 6.18 1.27 -0.89
N ASP A 88 6.16 2.08 -1.95
CA ASP A 88 6.88 1.82 -3.20
C ASP A 88 7.22 3.11 -3.98
N GLY A 89 7.78 2.99 -5.18
CA GLY A 89 8.06 4.13 -6.05
C GLY A 89 9.14 5.05 -5.46
N GLU A 90 8.92 6.37 -5.52
CA GLU A 90 9.85 7.34 -4.93
C GLU A 90 9.82 7.32 -3.40
N ALA A 91 8.73 6.81 -2.80
CA ALA A 91 8.59 6.64 -1.36
C ALA A 91 9.66 5.69 -0.78
N THR A 92 10.22 4.79 -1.60
CA THR A 92 11.30 3.88 -1.20
C THR A 92 12.58 4.58 -0.75
N LYS A 93 12.75 5.86 -1.13
CA LYS A 93 13.89 6.70 -0.75
C LYS A 93 13.70 7.39 0.60
N MET A 94 12.53 7.22 1.24
CA MET A 94 12.23 7.84 2.53
C MET A 94 13.13 7.30 3.64
N GLU A 95 13.55 8.20 4.52
CA GLU A 95 14.26 7.83 5.73
C GLU A 95 13.32 7.22 6.77
N LYS A 96 13.88 6.48 7.74
CA LYS A 96 13.14 5.84 8.83
C LYS A 96 12.17 6.81 9.54
N ALA A 97 12.58 8.06 9.76
CA ALA A 97 11.74 9.05 10.41
C ALA A 97 10.48 9.38 9.61
N GLN A 98 10.61 9.49 8.28
CA GLN A 98 9.47 9.74 7.39
C GLN A 98 8.54 8.52 7.34
N VAL A 99 9.10 7.31 7.28
CA VAL A 99 8.29 6.09 7.34
C VAL A 99 7.52 6.00 8.65
N ASN A 100 8.15 6.27 9.79
CA ASN A 100 7.47 6.31 11.08
C ASN A 100 6.34 7.36 11.11
N GLU A 101 6.53 8.54 10.50
CA GLU A 101 5.47 9.54 10.37
C GLU A 101 4.26 8.99 9.59
N LEU A 102 4.49 8.21 8.53
CA LEU A 102 3.40 7.55 7.79
C LEU A 102 2.69 6.48 8.63
N LEU A 103 3.44 5.71 9.41
CA LEU A 103 2.90 4.67 10.29
C LEU A 103 2.03 5.26 11.40
N GLU A 104 2.38 6.43 11.92
CA GLU A 104 1.57 7.16 12.89
C GLU A 104 0.36 7.84 12.22
N THR A 105 0.54 8.33 10.99
CA THR A 105 -0.51 9.05 10.26
C THR A 105 -1.64 8.13 9.81
N TYR A 106 -1.31 7.01 9.17
CA TYR A 106 -2.30 6.09 8.59
C TYR A 106 -2.69 4.95 9.52
N ASP A 107 -1.94 4.75 10.61
CA ASP A 107 -2.14 3.70 11.61
C ASP A 107 -2.45 2.30 11.03
N PRO A 108 -1.57 1.72 10.20
CA PRO A 108 -1.84 0.45 9.54
C PRO A 108 -1.71 -0.76 10.47
N ASN A 109 -2.55 -1.77 10.26
CA ASN A 109 -2.39 -3.11 10.86
C ASN A 109 -1.20 -3.87 10.23
N MET A 110 -0.98 -3.68 8.93
CA MET A 110 0.09 -4.34 8.18
C MET A 110 0.84 -3.35 7.29
N VAL A 111 2.16 -3.48 7.19
CA VAL A 111 3.01 -2.69 6.29
C VAL A 111 3.73 -3.62 5.34
N VAL A 112 3.72 -3.31 4.05
CA VAL A 112 4.34 -4.11 3.00
C VAL A 112 5.39 -3.30 2.27
N PHE A 113 6.60 -3.85 2.20
CA PHE A 113 7.72 -3.35 1.42
C PHE A 113 8.10 -4.33 0.31
N ARG A 114 8.78 -3.81 -0.72
CA ARG A 114 9.59 -4.64 -1.62
C ARG A 114 10.95 -4.88 -0.98
N ALA A 115 11.53 -6.06 -1.19
CA ALA A 115 12.81 -6.47 -0.61
C ALA A 115 13.97 -5.50 -0.88
N SER A 116 14.01 -4.86 -2.06
CA SER A 116 15.04 -3.88 -2.41
C SER A 116 14.85 -2.50 -1.76
N HIS A 117 13.80 -2.30 -0.96
CA HIS A 117 13.32 -0.97 -0.57
C HIS A 117 12.92 -0.85 0.91
N VAL A 118 13.41 -1.75 1.77
CA VAL A 118 13.19 -1.63 3.22
C VAL A 118 14.18 -0.60 3.78
N PRO A 119 13.72 0.51 4.39
CA PRO A 119 14.62 1.50 4.98
C PRO A 119 15.42 0.90 6.14
N THR A 120 16.69 1.31 6.24
CA THR A 120 17.59 0.87 7.32
C THR A 120 16.99 1.17 8.70
N GLY A 121 16.91 0.14 9.55
CA GLY A 121 16.44 0.26 10.93
C GLY A 121 14.92 0.17 11.12
N ILE A 122 14.15 -0.18 10.08
CA ILE A 122 12.79 -0.70 10.24
C ILE A 122 12.90 -2.19 10.57
N ASP A 123 12.51 -2.58 11.78
CA ASP A 123 12.55 -3.98 12.21
C ASP A 123 11.37 -4.75 11.58
N ALA A 124 11.63 -5.49 10.51
CA ALA A 124 10.62 -6.35 9.90
C ALA A 124 10.36 -7.57 10.79
N SER A 125 9.18 -7.63 11.41
CA SER A 125 8.73 -8.74 12.26
C SER A 125 8.67 -10.09 11.53
N LYS A 126 8.54 -10.06 10.20
CA LYS A 126 8.82 -11.21 9.32
C LYS A 126 9.72 -10.75 8.17
N SER A 127 10.98 -11.20 8.23
CA SER A 127 12.02 -10.98 7.23
C SER A 127 12.14 -12.16 6.24
N GLU A 128 11.11 -13.02 6.15
CA GLU A 128 11.12 -14.09 5.16
C GLU A 128 10.58 -13.56 3.83
N PRO A 129 11.37 -13.60 2.75
CA PRO A 129 10.89 -13.43 1.39
C PRO A 129 9.59 -14.19 1.14
N VAL A 130 8.50 -13.49 0.88
CA VAL A 130 7.25 -14.11 0.42
C VAL A 130 7.00 -13.66 -1.01
N GLU A 131 6.87 -14.62 -1.93
CA GLU A 131 6.52 -14.32 -3.33
C GLU A 131 5.06 -13.87 -3.46
N LEU A 132 4.19 -14.34 -2.56
CA LEU A 132 2.75 -14.11 -2.60
C LEU A 132 2.16 -13.99 -1.19
N LEU A 133 1.57 -12.84 -0.90
CA LEU A 133 0.84 -12.58 0.34
C LEU A 133 -0.66 -12.67 0.09
N LYS A 134 -1.36 -13.50 0.87
CA LYS A 134 -2.82 -13.59 0.84
C LYS A 134 -3.42 -12.60 1.83
N LEU A 135 -4.32 -11.76 1.35
CA LEU A 135 -4.94 -10.69 2.10
C LEU A 135 -6.44 -10.93 2.22
N SER A 136 -6.93 -10.83 3.45
CA SER A 136 -8.34 -10.89 3.82
C SER A 136 -8.48 -10.33 5.23
N ALA A 137 -9.68 -9.87 5.61
CA ALA A 137 -9.93 -9.39 6.97
C ALA A 137 -9.60 -10.45 8.05
N GLN A 138 -9.62 -11.75 7.71
CA GLN A 138 -9.29 -12.84 8.64
C GLN A 138 -7.79 -13.10 8.77
N THR A 139 -6.97 -12.62 7.82
CA THR A 139 -5.52 -12.83 7.79
C THR A 139 -4.75 -11.60 8.22
N LEU A 140 -5.43 -10.48 8.49
CA LEU A 140 -4.81 -9.30 9.09
C LEU A 140 -4.40 -9.59 10.54
N PRO A 141 -3.32 -8.97 11.03
CA PRO A 141 -2.93 -9.04 12.43
C PRO A 141 -4.06 -8.54 13.33
N SER A 142 -4.42 -9.31 14.35
CA SER A 142 -5.40 -8.89 15.36
C SER A 142 -4.80 -8.06 16.48
N GLU A 143 -3.47 -8.13 16.66
CA GLU A 143 -2.71 -7.38 17.67
C GLU A 143 -1.37 -6.93 17.12
N GLY A 144 -1.04 -5.65 17.34
CA GLY A 144 0.21 -5.05 16.86
C GLY A 144 0.25 -4.84 15.34
N ARG A 145 1.36 -4.25 14.88
CA ARG A 145 1.62 -3.99 13.46
C ARG A 145 2.58 -5.02 12.90
N GLU A 146 2.19 -5.68 11.81
CA GLU A 146 3.07 -6.62 11.11
C GLU A 146 3.78 -5.94 9.93
N ILE A 147 5.09 -6.12 9.81
CA ILE A 147 5.86 -5.68 8.65
C ILE A 147 6.25 -6.89 7.81
N VAL A 148 5.90 -6.84 6.51
CA VAL A 148 6.11 -7.89 5.52
C VAL A 148 6.98 -7.37 4.38
N VAL A 149 7.90 -8.20 3.91
CA VAL A 149 8.79 -7.90 2.79
C VAL A 149 8.55 -8.89 1.67
N LEU A 150 8.12 -8.41 0.49
CA LEU A 150 7.90 -9.24 -0.69
C LEU A 150 9.13 -9.21 -1.62
N THR A 151 9.52 -10.38 -2.13
CA THR A 151 10.61 -10.55 -3.11
C THR A 151 10.14 -10.64 -4.54
#